data_AF-I2QE05-F1
#
_entry.id   AF-I2QE05-F1
#
_cell.length_a   1.000
_cell.length_b   1.000
_cell.length_c   1.000
_cell.angle_alpha   90.00
_cell.angle_beta   90.00
_cell.angle_gamma   90.00
#
_symmetry.space_group_name_H-M   'P 1'
#
loop_
_entity.id
_entity.type
_entity.pdbx_description
1 polymer ?
#
loop_
_entity_poly.entity_id
_entity_poly.type
_entity_poly.pdbx_seq_one_letter_code
_entity_poly.pdbx_strand_id
1 'polypeptide(L)'
;MLMTKQRRPPIRTLRGWAVHVLQEAGAIRECEEHGWMQDRADPHARERAFDIARGAPPAGVSPDAAVAEVRDLLDSISDTCPECPPD
;
A
#
# COMPACT_ATOMS: atom_id res chain seq x y z
N MET A 1 -4.54 -1.37 24.20
CA MET A 1 -3.57 -0.26 24.02
C MET A 1 -3.00 -0.43 22.62
N LEU A 2 -3.61 0.27 21.67
CA LEU A 2 -3.06 1.41 20.88
C LEU A 2 -2.30 0.93 19.63
N MET A 3 -2.99 0.89 18.48
CA MET A 3 -2.70 1.72 17.29
C MET A 3 -1.50 1.18 16.49
N THR A 4 -1.66 0.54 15.34
CA THR A 4 -2.25 1.13 14.13
C THR A 4 -3.10 0.13 13.34
N LYS A 5 -4.40 0.08 13.63
CA LYS A 5 -5.36 -0.32 12.59
C LYS A 5 -5.18 0.71 11.47
N GLN A 6 -4.57 0.37 10.33
CA GLN A 6 -4.72 1.17 9.11
C GLN A 6 -6.17 1.02 8.63
N ARG A 7 -7.13 1.49 9.46
CA ARG A 7 -8.49 1.82 9.03
C ARG A 7 -8.28 2.68 7.80
N ARG A 8 -8.66 2.14 6.63
CA ARG A 8 -8.60 2.78 5.31
C ARG A 8 -8.61 4.29 5.53
N PRO A 9 -7.45 4.98 5.43
CA PRO A 9 -7.45 6.41 5.55
C PRO A 9 -8.47 6.89 4.52
N PRO A 10 -9.40 7.80 4.86
CA PRO A 10 -10.19 8.43 3.83
C PRO A 10 -9.21 8.92 2.75
N ILE A 11 -9.57 8.80 1.47
CA ILE A 11 -8.76 9.17 0.29
C ILE A 11 -8.57 10.71 0.23
N ARG A 12 -8.17 11.30 1.36
CA ARG A 12 -7.96 12.72 1.62
C ARG A 12 -6.46 13.00 1.80
N THR A 13 -5.62 11.97 1.77
CA THR A 13 -4.16 12.05 1.88
C THR A 13 -3.51 11.25 0.74
N LEU A 14 -2.34 11.69 0.29
CA LEU A 14 -1.54 11.00 -0.73
C LEU A 14 -1.29 9.53 -0.34
N ARG A 15 -1.02 9.30 0.95
CA ARG A 15 -0.89 7.97 1.56
C ARG A 15 -2.14 7.10 1.41
N GLY A 16 -3.32 7.65 1.68
CA GLY A 16 -4.60 6.92 1.51
C GLY A 16 -4.89 6.55 0.06
N TRP A 17 -4.47 7.41 -0.89
CA TRP A 17 -4.53 7.10 -2.31
C TRP A 17 -3.53 6.01 -2.72
N ALA A 18 -2.28 6.06 -2.23
CA ALA A 18 -1.26 5.04 -2.51
C ALA A 18 -1.71 3.65 -2.02
N VAL A 19 -2.32 3.58 -0.83
CA VAL A 19 -2.94 2.37 -0.28
C VAL A 19 -4.06 1.83 -1.17
N HIS A 20 -4.86 2.70 -1.79
CA HIS A 20 -5.91 2.29 -2.73
C HIS A 20 -5.28 1.72 -4.01
N VAL A 21 -4.29 2.39 -4.59
CA VAL A 21 -3.58 1.92 -5.80
C VAL A 21 -2.94 0.56 -5.58
N LEU A 22 -2.31 0.34 -4.43
CA LEU A 22 -1.68 -0.95 -4.10
C LEU A 22 -2.71 -2.08 -3.93
N GLN A 23 -3.89 -1.78 -3.37
CA GLN A 23 -4.99 -2.75 -3.30
C GLN A 23 -5.51 -3.10 -4.70
N GLU A 24 -5.76 -2.10 -5.55
CA GLU A 24 -6.21 -2.30 -6.93
C GLU A 24 -5.20 -3.10 -7.77
N ALA A 25 -3.91 -2.86 -7.54
CA ALA A 25 -2.84 -3.60 -8.19
C ALA A 25 -2.68 -5.03 -7.65
N GLY A 26 -3.23 -5.34 -6.48
CA GLY A 26 -3.03 -6.61 -5.77
C GLY A 26 -1.64 -6.72 -5.12
N ALA A 27 -0.94 -5.60 -4.94
CA ALA A 27 0.38 -5.55 -4.35
C ALA A 27 0.34 -5.75 -2.82
N ILE A 28 -0.77 -5.39 -2.18
CA ILE A 28 -0.99 -5.62 -0.74
C ILE A 28 -2.21 -6.50 -0.49
N ARG A 29 -2.18 -7.27 0.60
CA ARG A 29 -3.31 -8.05 1.11
C ARG A 29 -3.60 -7.68 2.56
N GLU A 30 -4.85 -7.81 2.96
CA GLU A 30 -5.22 -7.75 4.38
C GLU A 30 -5.01 -9.14 5.01
N CYS A 31 -4.36 -9.18 6.17
CA CYS A 31 -4.35 -10.37 7.02
C CYS A 31 -5.77 -10.62 7.53
N GLU A 32 -6.37 -11.75 7.19
CA GLU A 32 -7.76 -12.07 7.57
C GLU A 32 -7.96 -12.16 9.09
N GLU A 33 -6.89 -12.53 9.82
CA GLU A 33 -6.94 -12.75 11.28
C GLU A 33 -6.69 -11.45 12.07
N HIS A 34 -5.81 -10.58 11.57
CA HIS A 34 -5.33 -9.42 12.33
C HIS A 34 -5.68 -8.07 11.68
N GLY A 35 -6.14 -8.06 10.43
CA GLY A 35 -6.46 -6.84 9.69
C GLY A 35 -5.23 -6.00 9.30
N TRP A 36 -4.02 -6.56 9.38
CA TRP A 36 -2.80 -5.89 8.93
C TRP A 36 -2.68 -5.88 7.42
N MET A 37 -2.25 -4.75 6.88
CA MET A 37 -1.79 -4.68 5.49
C MET A 37 -0.43 -5.34 5.41
N GLN A 38 -0.33 -6.37 4.58
CA GLN A 38 0.89 -7.07 4.25
C GLN A 38 1.19 -6.83 2.77
N ASP A 39 2.44 -6.54 2.46
CA ASP A 39 2.92 -6.58 1.09
C ASP A 39 2.89 -8.03 0.61
N ARG A 40 2.59 -8.24 -0.67
CA ARG A 40 2.64 -9.57 -1.30
C ARG A 40 4.04 -9.90 -1.80
N ALA A 41 4.93 -8.90 -1.82
CA ALA A 41 6.23 -8.90 -2.49
C ALA A 41 6.19 -9.38 -3.95
N ASP A 42 5.02 -9.31 -4.59
CA ASP A 42 4.82 -9.76 -5.96
C ASP A 42 5.37 -8.69 -6.92
N PRO A 43 6.43 -8.98 -7.69
CA PRO A 43 7.08 -7.99 -8.53
C PRO A 43 6.13 -7.47 -9.62
N HIS A 44 5.25 -8.32 -10.16
CA HIS A 44 4.29 -7.92 -11.18
C HIS A 44 3.21 -7.01 -10.60
N ALA A 45 2.73 -7.29 -9.39
CA ALA A 45 1.77 -6.43 -8.71
C ALA A 45 2.38 -5.06 -8.36
N ARG A 46 3.66 -5.02 -7.96
CA ARG A 46 4.39 -3.77 -7.73
C ARG A 46 4.54 -2.95 -9.00
N GLU A 47 4.94 -3.57 -10.12
CA GLU A 47 5.01 -2.90 -11.43
C GLU A 47 3.66 -2.30 -11.82
N ARG A 48 2.57 -3.08 -11.70
CA ARG A 48 1.21 -2.59 -11.97
C ARG A 48 0.82 -1.41 -11.09
N ALA A 49 1.18 -1.42 -9.81
CA ALA A 49 0.93 -0.30 -8.91
C ALA A 49 1.65 0.97 -9.37
N PHE A 50 2.90 0.86 -9.84
CA PHE A 50 3.64 1.99 -10.36
C PHE A 50 3.08 2.52 -11.68
N ASP A 51 2.60 1.64 -12.56
CA ASP A 51 1.93 2.05 -13.80
C ASP A 51 0.64 2.84 -13.52
N ILE A 52 -0.18 2.37 -12.58
CA ILE A 52 -1.38 3.09 -12.14
C ILE A 52 -1.00 4.44 -11.52
N ALA A 53 0.03 4.46 -10.68
CA ALA A 53 0.48 5.68 -10.02
C ALA A 53 1.00 6.75 -10.99
N ARG A 54 1.64 6.33 -12.09
CA ARG A 54 2.10 7.22 -13.16
C ARG A 54 0.95 7.67 -14.07
N GLY A 55 0.00 6.79 -14.35
CA GLY A 55 -1.11 7.07 -15.26
C GLY A 55 -2.22 7.92 -14.64
N ALA A 56 -2.44 7.81 -13.33
CA ALA A 56 -3.52 8.49 -12.62
C ALA A 56 -3.08 9.08 -11.26
N PRO A 57 -2.05 9.97 -11.23
CA PRO A 57 -1.64 10.61 -9.99
C PRO A 57 -2.73 11.55 -9.45
N PRO A 58 -2.79 11.77 -8.13
CA PRO A 58 -3.73 12.71 -7.54
C PRO A 58 -3.44 14.16 -7.97
N ALA A 59 -4.49 14.98 -7.98
CA ALA A 59 -4.40 16.37 -8.43
C ALA A 59 -3.34 17.17 -7.65
N GLY A 60 -2.43 17.82 -8.38
CA GLY A 60 -1.32 18.59 -7.80
C GLY A 60 -0.08 17.77 -7.42
N VAL A 61 -0.06 16.47 -7.72
CA VAL A 61 1.10 15.59 -7.49
C VAL A 61 1.68 15.14 -8.82
N SER A 62 3.00 15.24 -8.96
CA SER A 62 3.71 14.74 -10.13
C SER A 62 3.71 13.20 -10.14
N PRO A 63 3.68 12.55 -11.32
CA PRO A 63 3.68 11.08 -11.41
C PRO A 63 4.90 10.45 -10.70
N ASP A 64 6.04 11.12 -10.69
CA ASP A 64 7.23 10.66 -9.96
C ASP A 64 7.04 10.68 -8.43
N ALA A 65 6.45 11.76 -7.91
CA ALA A 65 6.10 11.87 -6.49
C ALA A 65 5.02 10.87 -6.07
N ALA A 66 4.08 10.56 -6.97
CA ALA A 66 3.06 9.55 -6.75
C ALA A 66 3.67 8.14 -6.65
N VAL A 67 4.62 7.80 -7.54
CA VAL A 67 5.37 6.54 -7.47
C VAL A 67 6.25 6.47 -6.22
N ALA A 68 6.90 7.58 -5.85
CA ALA A 68 7.72 7.65 -4.65
C ALA A 68 6.90 7.34 -3.39
N GLU A 69 5.68 7.88 -3.25
CA GLU A 69 4.80 7.56 -2.12
C GLU A 69 4.42 6.08 -2.11
N VAL A 70 4.09 5.50 -3.27
CA VAL A 70 3.73 4.08 -3.37
C VAL A 70 4.92 3.20 -2.95
N ARG A 71 6.14 3.55 -3.35
CA ARG A 71 7.37 2.87 -2.92
C ARG A 71 7.62 3.02 -1.43
N ASP A 72 7.48 4.23 -0.88
CA ASP A 72 7.67 4.50 0.55
C ASP A 72 6.68 3.70 1.40
N LEU A 73 5.42 3.58 0.95
CA LEU A 73 4.42 2.78 1.63
C LEU A 73 4.75 1.28 1.59
N LEU A 74 5.24 0.78 0.46
CA LEU A 74 5.71 -0.59 0.33
C LEU A 74 6.95 -0.87 1.19
N ASP A 75 7.87 0.09 1.31
CA ASP A 75 9.05 -0.03 2.18
C ASP A 75 8.67 0.00 3.67
N SER A 76 7.65 0.79 4.02
CA SER A 76 7.09 0.85 5.37
C SER A 76 6.24 -0.37 5.74
N ILE A 77 5.71 -1.13 4.78
CA ILE A 77 4.89 -2.32 5.03
C ILE A 77 5.79 -3.55 4.96
N SER A 78 5.78 -4.36 6.01
CA SER A 78 6.44 -5.66 5.98
C SER A 78 5.62 -6.67 5.16
N ASP A 79 6.33 -7.55 4.45
CA ASP A 79 5.75 -8.70 3.74
C ASP A 79 5.16 -9.74 4.73
N THR A 80 5.53 -9.65 6.00
CA THR A 80 5.09 -10.56 7.06
C THR A 80 4.28 -9.80 8.12
N CYS A 81 3.15 -10.38 8.54
CA CYS A 81 2.40 -9.91 9.70
C CYS A 81 3.20 -10.21 10.98
N PRO A 82 3.65 -9.21 11.75
CA PRO A 82 4.43 -9.42 12.96
C PRO A 82 3.62 -10.07 14.10
N GLU A 83 2.28 -10.04 14.02
CA GLU A 83 1.39 -10.69 14.99
C GLU A 83 0.99 -12.12 14.58
N CYS A 84 1.27 -12.54 13.34
CA CYS A 84 1.08 -13.95 12.96
C CYS A 84 2.31 -14.77 13.39
N PRO A 85 2.13 -15.95 13.99
CA PRO A 85 3.24 -16.87 14.14
C PRO A 85 3.77 -17.27 12.75
N PRO A 86 5.10 -17.32 12.54
CA PRO A 86 5.64 -17.96 11.35
C PRO A 86 5.26 -19.45 11.41
N ASP A 87 4.69 -19.96 10.32
CA ASP A 87 4.45 -21.40 10.13
C ASP A 87 5.77 -22.15 9.93
#